data_AF-A0A371CMJ7-F1
#
_entry.id   AF-A0A371CMJ7-F1
#
_cell.length_a   1.000
_cell.length_b   1.000
_cell.length_c   1.000
_cell.angle_alpha   90.00
_cell.angle_beta   90.00
_cell.angle_gamma   90.00
#
_symmetry.space_group_name_H-M   'P 1'
#
loop_
_entity.id
_entity.type
_entity.pdbx_description
1 polymer ?
#
loop_
_entity_poly.entity_id
_entity_poly.type
_entity_poly.pdbx_seq_one_letter_code
_entity_poly.pdbx_strand_id
1 'polypeptide(L)'
;MEMRLMIETEAPADDLSRHSTMAAAGRYWTLSDPLDISGTLPRYACASYVWGNERLPNPVHPSIMMSDRTLPTFAAVARHAPQCAIWIDAFCVPVEPSKKRPTLESLGFIFSRADCVVAVRVASCKSPLSLPVEPSRPGISGVRSKHTRYKLNLRVLWGFYRHGVEVL
;
A
#
# COMPACT_ATOMS: atom_id res chain seq x y z
N MET A 1 11.79 -6.47 -16.68
CA MET A 1 10.53 -6.78 -15.96
C MET A 1 9.82 -5.47 -15.70
N GLU A 2 8.51 -5.43 -15.83
CA GLU A 2 7.76 -4.17 -15.72
C GLU A 2 7.32 -3.88 -14.28
N MET A 3 7.43 -2.61 -13.87
CA MET A 3 6.80 -2.06 -12.67
C MET A 3 6.10 -0.74 -13.01
N ARG A 4 5.14 -0.32 -12.19
CA ARG A 4 4.51 1.00 -12.28
C ARG A 4 4.70 1.76 -10.98
N LEU A 5 4.61 3.08 -11.05
CA LEU A 5 4.74 3.97 -9.90
C LEU A 5 3.60 4.98 -9.89
N MET A 6 3.21 5.43 -8.71
CA MET A 6 2.39 6.63 -8.58
C MET A 6 3.31 7.84 -8.69
N ILE A 7 3.11 8.65 -9.72
CA ILE A 7 3.87 9.87 -9.98
C ILE A 7 2.99 11.08 -9.73
N GLU A 8 3.57 12.11 -9.12
CA GLU A 8 2.88 13.38 -8.93
C GLU A 8 2.60 14.02 -10.29
N THR A 9 1.39 14.55 -10.46
CA THR A 9 0.94 15.22 -11.67
C THR A 9 0.21 16.51 -11.30
N GLU A 10 0.06 17.41 -12.26
CA GLU A 10 -0.87 18.52 -12.13
C GLU A 10 -2.31 18.01 -12.04
N ALA A 11 -3.20 18.88 -11.53
CA ALA A 11 -4.62 18.59 -11.47
C ALA A 11 -5.15 18.21 -12.87
N PRO A 12 -5.99 17.17 -13.00
CA PRO A 12 -6.51 16.78 -14.29
C PRO A 12 -7.29 17.95 -14.91
N ALA A 13 -6.82 18.44 -16.07
CA ALA A 13 -7.43 19.54 -16.80
C ALA A 13 -8.78 19.17 -17.46
N ASP A 14 -9.07 17.87 -17.63
CA ASP A 14 -10.27 17.35 -18.27
C ASP A 14 -10.77 16.02 -17.65
N ASP A 15 -12.06 15.72 -17.83
CA ASP A 15 -12.77 14.56 -17.24
C ASP A 15 -12.34 13.19 -17.81
N LEU A 16 -11.65 13.17 -18.96
CA LEU A 16 -11.43 11.94 -19.75
C LEU A 16 -10.24 11.07 -19.30
N SER A 17 -9.32 11.60 -18.47
CA SER A 17 -8.13 10.88 -17.99
C SER A 17 -8.22 10.41 -16.53
N ARG A 18 -9.42 10.47 -15.93
CA ARG A 18 -9.63 10.22 -14.49
C ARG A 18 -9.34 8.79 -14.02
N HIS A 19 -9.32 7.80 -14.92
CA HIS A 19 -9.26 6.38 -14.55
C HIS A 19 -7.92 5.91 -13.96
N SER A 20 -6.92 6.78 -13.82
CA SER A 20 -5.67 6.45 -13.14
C SER A 20 -5.15 7.57 -12.24
N THR A 21 -5.95 8.63 -12.04
CA THR A 21 -5.55 9.80 -11.25
C THR A 21 -6.32 9.83 -9.93
N MET A 22 -5.62 10.10 -8.83
CA MET A 22 -6.22 10.23 -7.50
C MET A 22 -5.63 11.42 -6.73
N ALA A 23 -6.44 12.00 -5.83
CA ALA A 23 -5.99 13.06 -4.93
C ALA A 23 -5.60 12.48 -3.56
N ALA A 24 -4.41 12.80 -3.06
CA ALA A 24 -3.94 12.41 -1.75
C ALA A 24 -2.91 13.40 -1.20
N ALA A 25 -2.99 13.71 0.10
CA ALA A 25 -2.10 14.66 0.78
C ALA A 25 -2.00 16.04 0.07
N GLY A 26 -3.14 16.53 -0.46
CA GLY A 26 -3.20 17.82 -1.15
C GLY A 26 -2.58 17.84 -2.55
N ARG A 27 -2.24 16.66 -3.12
CA ARG A 27 -1.58 16.51 -4.42
C ARG A 27 -2.32 15.52 -5.31
N TYR A 28 -2.07 15.58 -6.61
CA TYR A 28 -2.61 14.65 -7.59
C TYR A 28 -1.55 13.64 -8.02
N TRP A 29 -1.98 12.40 -8.12
CA TRP A 29 -1.11 11.26 -8.39
C TRP A 29 -1.69 10.45 -9.53
N THR A 30 -0.88 10.14 -10.53
CA THR A 30 -1.27 9.27 -11.64
C THR A 30 -0.40 8.02 -11.67
N LEU A 31 -0.97 6.91 -12.14
CA LEU A 31 -0.21 5.69 -12.36
C LEU A 31 0.65 5.85 -13.63
N SER A 32 1.96 5.63 -13.50
CA SER A 32 2.88 5.67 -14.64
C SER A 32 2.60 4.57 -15.64
N ASP A 33 3.11 4.77 -16.86
CA ASP A 33 3.32 3.68 -17.80
C ASP A 33 4.25 2.60 -17.22
N PRO A 34 4.21 1.36 -17.74
CA PRO A 34 5.15 0.31 -17.37
C PRO A 34 6.62 0.76 -17.53
N LEU A 35 7.37 0.72 -16.44
CA LEU A 35 8.80 1.02 -16.36
C LEU A 35 9.58 -0.29 -16.31
N ASP A 36 10.72 -0.35 -17.02
CA ASP A 36 11.61 -1.50 -16.89
C ASP A 36 12.46 -1.41 -15.62
N ILE A 37 12.30 -2.38 -14.74
CA ILE A 37 12.96 -2.44 -13.42
C ILE A 37 14.48 -2.64 -13.52
N SER A 38 14.98 -3.16 -14.65
CA SER A 38 16.42 -3.26 -14.93
C SER A 38 17.05 -1.94 -15.37
N GLY A 39 16.23 -0.97 -15.81
CA GLY A 39 16.69 0.33 -16.29
C GLY A 39 16.90 1.37 -15.20
N THR A 40 17.03 2.62 -15.66
CA THR A 40 17.06 3.80 -14.78
C THR A 40 15.64 4.11 -14.32
N LEU A 41 15.39 3.99 -13.02
CA LEU A 41 14.11 4.32 -12.41
C LEU A 41 14.16 5.72 -11.79
N PRO A 42 13.04 6.46 -11.78
CA PRO A 42 12.94 7.67 -10.96
C PRO A 42 13.08 7.30 -9.48
N ARG A 43 13.48 8.27 -8.66
CA ARG A 43 13.54 8.08 -7.20
C ARG A 43 12.17 7.72 -6.65
N TYR A 44 12.09 6.67 -5.84
CA TYR A 44 10.81 6.18 -5.33
C TYR A 44 10.88 5.63 -3.92
N ALA A 45 9.77 5.78 -3.21
CA ALA A 45 9.54 5.22 -1.89
C ALA A 45 8.58 4.04 -1.99
N CYS A 46 8.87 2.95 -1.26
CA CYS A 46 7.94 1.83 -1.12
C CYS A 46 7.08 1.99 0.13
N ALA A 47 5.77 1.81 -0.03
CA ALA A 47 4.84 1.73 1.08
C ALA A 47 4.77 0.30 1.63
N SER A 48 4.97 0.15 2.94
CA SER A 48 4.71 -1.09 3.67
C SER A 48 3.64 -0.86 4.72
N TYR A 49 2.57 -1.65 4.68
CA TYR A 49 1.45 -1.51 5.60
C TYR A 49 0.78 -2.86 5.85
N VAL A 50 0.05 -2.93 6.96
CA VAL A 50 -0.81 -4.07 7.29
C VAL A 50 -2.20 -3.79 6.76
N TRP A 51 -2.77 -4.72 6.01
CA TRP A 51 -4.16 -4.65 5.56
C TRP A 51 -5.12 -4.47 6.74
N GLY A 52 -6.12 -3.61 6.56
CA GLY A 52 -7.19 -3.43 7.54
C GLY A 52 -8.28 -4.47 7.36
N ASN A 53 -9.38 -4.24 8.08
CA ASN A 53 -10.50 -5.18 8.12
C ASN A 53 -11.54 -4.86 7.05
N GLU A 54 -11.56 -3.64 6.55
CA GLU A 54 -12.51 -3.17 5.56
C GLU A 54 -11.92 -3.11 4.16
N ARG A 55 -12.80 -3.10 3.16
CA ARG A 55 -12.43 -3.00 1.75
C ARG A 55 -13.12 -1.83 1.08
N LEU A 56 -12.36 -1.08 0.30
CA LEU A 56 -12.85 0.08 -0.44
C LEU A 56 -12.65 -0.13 -1.96
N PRO A 57 -13.47 0.49 -2.81
CA PRO A 57 -13.21 0.55 -4.24
C PRO A 57 -11.85 1.20 -4.52
N ASN A 58 -11.06 0.60 -5.41
CA ASN A 58 -9.76 1.15 -5.77
C ASN A 58 -9.90 2.28 -6.81
N PRO A 59 -9.45 3.51 -6.51
CA PRO A 59 -9.61 4.65 -7.42
C PRO A 59 -8.76 4.53 -8.70
N VAL A 60 -7.66 3.78 -8.66
CA VAL A 60 -6.76 3.56 -9.81
C VAL A 60 -7.20 2.35 -10.64
N HIS A 61 -7.77 1.34 -9.98
CA HIS A 61 -8.27 0.12 -10.63
C HIS A 61 -9.72 -0.15 -10.21
N PRO A 62 -10.72 0.56 -10.77
CA PRO A 62 -12.11 0.48 -10.30
C PRO A 62 -12.73 -0.92 -10.30
N SER A 63 -12.16 -1.86 -11.05
CA SER A 63 -12.60 -3.26 -11.12
C SER A 63 -12.18 -4.10 -9.91
N ILE A 64 -11.35 -3.59 -9.00
CA ILE A 64 -10.87 -4.32 -7.83
C ILE A 64 -11.09 -3.57 -6.52
N MET A 65 -11.16 -4.34 -5.44
CA MET A 65 -11.23 -3.81 -4.07
C MET A 65 -9.82 -3.72 -3.46
N MET A 66 -9.57 -2.69 -2.68
CA MET A 66 -8.35 -2.48 -1.90
C MET A 66 -8.64 -2.44 -0.39
N SER A 67 -7.61 -2.43 0.45
CA SER A 67 -7.78 -2.23 1.89
C SER A 67 -8.17 -0.77 2.18
N ASP A 68 -9.07 -0.58 3.14
CA ASP A 68 -9.30 0.69 3.84
C ASP A 68 -8.03 1.45 4.27
N ARG A 69 -6.94 0.74 4.55
CA ARG A 69 -5.65 1.33 4.97
C ARG A 69 -4.76 1.77 3.81
N THR A 70 -5.09 1.42 2.57
CA THR A 70 -4.27 1.76 1.41
C THR A 70 -4.16 3.28 1.21
N LEU A 71 -5.28 4.02 1.20
CA LEU A 71 -5.26 5.48 1.01
C LEU A 71 -4.60 6.25 2.16
N PRO A 72 -4.88 5.95 3.45
CA PRO A 72 -4.16 6.57 4.56
C PRO A 72 -2.65 6.29 4.52
N THR A 73 -2.25 5.06 4.17
CA THR A 73 -0.84 4.70 4.00
C THR A 73 -0.22 5.54 2.89
N PHE A 74 -0.86 5.59 1.73
CA PHE A 74 -0.38 6.38 0.60
C PHE A 74 -0.19 7.85 0.98
N ALA A 75 -1.17 8.47 1.65
CA ALA A 75 -1.08 9.85 2.09
C ALA A 75 0.04 10.08 3.14
N ALA A 76 0.31 9.10 4.00
CA ALA A 76 1.43 9.16 4.94
C ALA A 76 2.77 9.11 4.21
N VAL A 77 2.95 8.16 3.27
CA VAL A 77 4.17 8.05 2.44
C VAL A 77 4.38 9.32 1.62
N ALA A 78 3.33 9.84 0.99
CA ALA A 78 3.40 11.08 0.22
C ALA A 78 3.92 12.24 1.07
N ARG A 79 3.37 12.45 2.28
CA ARG A 79 3.83 13.53 3.17
C ARG A 79 5.28 13.36 3.63
N HIS A 80 5.71 12.12 3.83
CA HIS A 80 7.04 11.82 4.33
C HIS A 80 8.12 11.88 3.25
N ALA A 81 7.81 11.42 2.03
CA ALA A 81 8.70 11.41 0.88
C ALA A 81 8.14 12.28 -0.26
N PRO A 82 8.02 13.61 -0.08
CA PRO A 82 7.29 14.47 -1.01
C PRO A 82 7.94 14.59 -2.39
N GLN A 83 9.22 14.26 -2.55
CA GLN A 83 9.96 14.34 -3.82
C GLN A 83 10.10 12.96 -4.51
N CYS A 84 9.49 11.91 -3.96
CA CYS A 84 9.61 10.55 -4.48
C CYS A 84 8.32 10.15 -5.19
N ALA A 85 8.47 9.38 -6.27
CA ALA A 85 7.38 8.54 -6.74
C ALA A 85 7.04 7.48 -5.66
N ILE A 86 5.83 6.94 -5.69
CA ILE A 86 5.38 6.02 -4.65
C ILE A 86 5.04 4.67 -5.26
N TRP A 87 5.63 3.62 -4.72
CA TRP A 87 5.24 2.25 -5.01
C TRP A 87 4.37 1.71 -3.87
N ILE A 88 3.14 1.30 -4.19
CA ILE A 88 2.24 0.59 -3.28
C ILE A 88 1.55 -0.54 -4.03
N ASP A 89 1.52 -1.72 -3.42
CA ASP A 89 1.04 -2.94 -4.05
C ASP A 89 -0.37 -2.80 -4.67
N ALA A 90 -1.28 -2.15 -3.97
CA ALA A 90 -2.67 -1.98 -4.39
C ALA A 90 -2.86 -1.16 -5.68
N PHE A 91 -1.91 -0.28 -6.03
CA PHE A 91 -1.99 0.56 -7.23
C PHE A 91 -0.99 0.14 -8.31
N CYS A 92 0.22 -0.22 -7.89
CA CYS A 92 1.36 -0.42 -8.78
C CYS A 92 1.48 -1.85 -9.32
N VAL A 93 0.79 -2.82 -8.73
CA VAL A 93 0.75 -4.20 -9.24
C VAL A 93 -0.34 -4.31 -10.30
N PRO A 94 -0.04 -4.80 -11.52
CA PRO A 94 -1.04 -5.01 -12.57
C PRO A 94 -2.20 -5.91 -12.12
N VAL A 95 -3.40 -5.63 -12.63
CA VAL A 95 -4.60 -6.43 -12.33
C VAL A 95 -4.60 -7.72 -13.14
N GLU A 96 -3.99 -7.71 -14.32
CA GLU A 96 -3.92 -8.84 -15.24
C GLU A 96 -3.14 -10.00 -14.61
N PRO A 97 -3.72 -11.22 -14.53
CA PRO A 97 -3.07 -12.36 -13.87
C PRO A 97 -1.69 -12.72 -14.43
N SER A 98 -1.49 -12.56 -15.74
CA SER A 98 -0.24 -12.85 -16.44
C SER A 98 0.91 -11.93 -16.01
N LYS A 99 0.61 -10.68 -15.63
CA LYS A 99 1.59 -9.69 -15.18
C LYS A 99 1.71 -9.62 -13.66
N LYS A 100 0.60 -9.86 -12.95
CA LYS A 100 0.52 -9.80 -11.49
C LYS A 100 1.51 -10.72 -10.79
N ARG A 101 1.55 -12.00 -11.19
CA ARG A 101 2.39 -13.00 -10.51
C ARG A 101 3.89 -12.67 -10.62
N PRO A 102 4.44 -12.39 -11.82
CA PRO A 102 5.83 -11.94 -11.94
C PRO A 102 6.15 -10.71 -11.09
N THR A 103 5.28 -9.69 -11.07
CA THR A 103 5.51 -8.49 -10.24
C THR A 103 5.59 -8.83 -8.76
N LEU A 104 4.73 -9.73 -8.27
CA LEU A 104 4.73 -10.16 -6.87
C LEU A 104 5.96 -11.02 -6.51
N GLU A 105 6.44 -11.86 -7.44
CA GLU A 105 7.66 -12.66 -7.25
C GLU A 105 8.90 -11.77 -7.12
N SER A 106 8.90 -10.59 -7.75
CA SER A 106 9.99 -9.61 -7.67
C SER A 106 9.82 -8.51 -6.64
N LEU A 107 8.89 -8.66 -5.69
CA LEU A 107 8.70 -7.67 -4.62
C LEU A 107 10.01 -7.35 -3.91
N GLY A 108 10.80 -8.37 -3.56
CA GLY A 108 12.09 -8.16 -2.89
C GLY A 108 13.03 -7.26 -3.70
N PHE A 109 13.05 -7.39 -5.03
CA PHE A 109 13.88 -6.58 -5.90
C PHE A 109 13.39 -5.13 -5.98
N ILE A 110 12.07 -4.91 -6.12
CA ILE A 110 11.45 -3.58 -6.08
C ILE A 110 11.81 -2.88 -4.77
N PHE A 111 11.55 -3.56 -3.65
CA PHE A 111 11.85 -3.05 -2.32
C PHE A 111 13.35 -2.73 -2.13
N SER A 112 14.25 -3.57 -2.63
CA SER A 112 15.70 -3.35 -2.52
C SER A 112 16.24 -2.14 -3.31
N ARG A 113 15.52 -1.69 -4.34
CA ARG A 113 15.93 -0.58 -5.21
C ARG A 113 15.26 0.75 -4.86
N ALA A 114 14.32 0.76 -3.93
CA ALA A 114 13.68 1.98 -3.47
C ALA A 114 14.68 2.87 -2.71
N ASP A 115 14.54 4.18 -2.83
CA ASP A 115 15.32 5.14 -2.04
C ASP A 115 15.05 4.96 -0.54
N CYS A 116 13.80 4.64 -0.19
CA CYS A 116 13.41 4.32 1.17
C CYS A 116 12.16 3.42 1.21
N VAL A 117 11.93 2.82 2.38
CA VAL A 117 10.70 2.06 2.66
C VAL A 117 10.03 2.68 3.87
N VAL A 118 8.79 3.12 3.68
CA VAL A 118 7.98 3.73 4.73
C VAL A 118 7.03 2.68 5.28
N ALA A 119 7.28 2.26 6.51
CA ALA A 119 6.42 1.32 7.22
C ALA A 119 5.37 2.10 8.01
N VAL A 120 4.13 2.14 7.50
CA VAL A 120 3.03 2.86 8.13
C VAL A 120 2.32 1.94 9.12
N ARG A 121 2.33 2.34 10.39
CA ARG A 121 1.60 1.65 11.45
C ARG A 121 0.35 2.41 11.78
N VAL A 122 -0.74 1.67 11.99
CA VAL A 122 -1.91 2.26 12.61
C VAL A 122 -1.57 2.43 14.09
N ALA A 123 -1.62 3.67 14.58
CA ALA A 123 -1.64 3.90 16.01
C ALA A 123 -2.83 3.11 16.56
N SER A 124 -2.54 2.08 17.36
CA SER A 124 -3.54 1.56 18.28
C SER A 124 -3.99 2.77 19.08
N CYS A 125 -5.24 3.19 18.90
CA CYS A 125 -5.89 4.01 19.90
C CYS A 125 -5.79 3.21 21.20
N LYS A 126 -4.81 3.52 22.05
CA LYS A 126 -4.89 3.17 23.45
C LYS A 126 -6.13 3.92 23.93
N SER A 127 -7.24 3.22 24.05
CA SER A 127 -8.45 3.75 24.66
C SER A 127 -8.03 4.39 25.99
N PRO A 128 -8.27 5.69 26.24
CA PRO A 128 -8.21 6.22 27.59
C PRO A 128 -9.50 5.77 28.27
N LEU A 129 -9.56 4.50 28.69
CA LEU A 129 -10.64 3.97 29.49
C LEU A 129 -10.12 2.82 30.35
N SER A 130 -9.35 3.19 31.35
CA SER A 130 -9.34 2.43 32.60
C SER A 130 -10.58 2.82 33.39
N LEU A 131 -11.64 2.02 33.28
CA LEU A 131 -12.60 1.85 34.37
C LEU A 131 -12.56 0.38 34.80
N PRO A 132 -12.69 0.11 36.12
CA PRO A 132 -12.34 -1.16 36.71
C PRO A 132 -13.31 -2.29 36.35
N VAL A 133 -12.73 -3.49 36.38
CA VAL A 133 -13.26 -4.82 36.10
C VAL A 133 -14.48 -5.16 36.96
N GLU A 134 -15.49 -5.82 36.37
CA GLU A 134 -16.16 -6.94 37.03
C GLU A 134 -16.57 -8.04 36.02
N PRO A 135 -16.65 -9.31 36.45
CA PRO A 135 -16.62 -10.46 35.54
C PRO A 135 -17.98 -11.18 35.45
N SER A 136 -18.39 -11.61 34.25
CA SER A 136 -19.36 -12.70 34.07
C SER A 136 -19.16 -13.42 32.74
N ARG A 137 -19.17 -14.76 32.78
CA ARG A 137 -18.82 -15.74 31.72
C ARG A 137 -19.97 -15.98 30.69
N PRO A 138 -19.99 -17.09 29.91
CA PRO A 138 -19.48 -17.20 28.55
C PRO A 138 -20.57 -17.53 27.50
N GLY A 139 -20.34 -17.22 26.23
CA GLY A 139 -21.23 -17.61 25.12
C GLY A 139 -20.46 -17.90 23.85
N ILE A 140 -20.52 -19.15 23.38
CA ILE A 140 -19.84 -19.68 22.20
C ILE A 140 -20.74 -19.53 20.97
N SER A 141 -20.22 -18.98 19.87
CA SER A 141 -20.37 -19.44 18.47
C SER A 141 -19.76 -18.35 17.57
N GLY A 142 -19.00 -18.58 16.51
CA GLY A 142 -18.92 -19.75 15.66
C GLY A 142 -19.33 -19.37 14.23
N VAL A 143 -18.55 -18.54 13.54
CA VAL A 143 -18.69 -18.36 12.07
C VAL A 143 -17.32 -18.40 11.41
N ARG A 144 -17.04 -19.56 10.79
CA ARG A 144 -15.93 -19.76 9.86
C ARG A 144 -16.24 -19.02 8.55
N SER A 145 -15.63 -17.86 8.34
CA SER A 145 -15.49 -17.32 6.98
C SER A 145 -14.16 -17.81 6.40
N LYS A 146 -14.26 -18.46 5.24
CA LYS A 146 -13.15 -19.14 4.54
C LYS A 146 -12.13 -18.09 4.10
N HIS A 147 -10.96 -18.17 4.71
CA HIS A 147 -9.83 -17.27 4.49
C HIS A 147 -9.02 -17.70 3.26
N THR A 148 -9.08 -16.93 2.18
CA THR A 148 -7.97 -16.89 1.20
C THR A 148 -7.03 -15.78 1.63
N ARG A 149 -6.18 -16.09 2.63
CA ARG A 149 -5.16 -15.20 3.15
C ARG A 149 -3.98 -15.18 2.20
N TYR A 150 -3.84 -14.12 1.39
CA TYR A 150 -2.52 -13.66 0.99
C TYR A 150 -1.90 -12.95 2.21
N LYS A 151 -1.46 -13.74 3.19
CA LYS A 151 -0.56 -13.28 4.24
C LYS A 151 0.79 -13.07 3.56
N LEU A 152 1.02 -11.88 3.01
CA LEU A 152 2.40 -11.44 2.81
C LEU A 152 2.99 -11.32 4.22
N ASN A 153 3.77 -12.33 4.61
CA ASN A 153 4.38 -12.38 5.94
C ASN A 153 5.33 -11.18 6.06
N LEU A 154 4.94 -10.14 6.81
CA LEU A 154 5.80 -9.02 7.18
C LEU A 154 7.14 -9.49 7.78
N ARG A 155 7.21 -10.72 8.32
CA ARG A 155 8.45 -11.36 8.81
C ARG A 155 9.50 -11.60 7.73
N VAL A 156 9.12 -11.85 6.48
CA VAL A 156 10.09 -12.07 5.39
C VAL A 156 10.70 -10.75 4.94
N LEU A 157 9.93 -9.66 4.93
CA LEU A 157 10.44 -8.31 4.64
C LEU A 157 11.30 -7.77 5.80
N TRP A 158 10.91 -7.99 7.06
CA TRP A 158 11.71 -7.52 8.22
C TRP A 158 13.09 -8.18 8.36
N GLY A 159 13.29 -9.39 7.81
CA GLY A 159 14.58 -10.08 7.86
C GLY A 159 15.67 -9.50 6.95
N PHE A 160 15.30 -8.68 5.96
CA PHE A 160 16.23 -8.16 4.93
C PHE A 160 16.61 -6.68 5.10
N TYR A 161 15.94 -5.93 5.96
CA TYR A 161 16.15 -4.49 6.09
C TYR A 161 16.99 -4.13 7.31
N ARG A 162 18.30 -3.96 7.13
CA ARG A 162 19.20 -3.44 8.18
C ARG A 162 19.59 -1.97 8.05
N HIS A 163 19.23 -1.25 6.98
CA HIS A 163 19.76 0.11 6.72
C HIS A 163 18.79 1.18 6.20
N GLY A 164 17.48 1.13 6.43
CA GLY A 164 16.63 2.28 6.00
C GLY A 164 15.13 2.17 6.15
N VAL A 165 14.63 1.42 7.14
CA VAL A 165 13.17 1.37 7.39
C VAL A 165 12.83 2.48 8.37
N GLU A 166 12.12 3.49 7.89
CA GLU A 166 11.52 4.49 8.75
C GLU A 166 10.09 4.08 9.08
N VAL A 167 9.80 4.01 10.38
CA VAL A 167 8.50 3.59 10.91
C VAL A 167 7.74 4.85 11.28
N LEU A 168 6.61 5.06 10.62
CA LEU A 168 5.66 6.15 10.89
C LEU A 168 4.41 5.62 11.60
#